data_AF-A0A2I4ALA3-F1
#
_entry.id   AF-A0A2I4ALA3-F1
#
_cell.length_a   1.000
_cell.length_b   1.000
_cell.length_c   1.000
_cell.angle_alpha   90.00
_cell.angle_beta   90.00
_cell.angle_gamma   90.00
#
_symmetry.space_group_name_H-M   'P 1'
#
loop_
_entity.id
_entity.type
_entity.pdbx_description
1 polymer ?
#
loop_
_entity_poly.entity_id
_entity_poly.type
_entity_poly.pdbx_seq_one_letter_code
_entity_poly.pdbx_strand_id
1 'polypeptide(L)'
;MSGVSAQLVRQNSTELNQFLKKSIKDLETDKRELVGVFGKIGAGKSSLINAVIGEEDLLTSGSISACTSVMIKVESNMQNKNYKAEIEFIAKEDWKAELWSTLKFVQDKSGEGNSQDREENDRNIEAGNDEEDDDGDDDSDDSDDSDDSDDSDDSDDSDDENTIVEKLTALYREEWKQKTCEELMGNKYFKDIPEFLENSPRKLLLTFKTAKELSEELVKFTRNNTEGGRSYWPLVKCVTVKVPENPLLQHVTLVDLPGNGDINKSRDNIWKQIVGDCSTVWIVADMDRAASEEESWEILES
;
A
#
# COMPACT_ATOMS: atom_id res chain seq x y z
N MET A 1 -39.72 -3.54 29.98
CA MET A 1 -38.82 -2.54 30.61
C MET A 1 -38.13 -1.79 29.49
N SER A 2 -38.19 -0.45 29.47
CA SER A 2 -37.40 0.32 28.49
C SER A 2 -35.92 0.17 28.83
N GLY A 3 -35.10 -0.35 27.91
CA GLY A 3 -33.66 -0.53 28.14
C GLY A 3 -32.96 0.78 28.51
N VAL A 4 -31.79 0.68 29.15
CA VAL A 4 -30.98 1.82 29.61
C VAL A 4 -30.70 2.82 28.47
N SER A 5 -30.47 2.33 27.25
CA SER A 5 -30.30 3.15 26.05
C SER A 5 -31.51 4.06 25.75
N ALA A 6 -32.74 3.54 25.86
CA ALA A 6 -33.96 4.31 25.65
C ALA A 6 -34.21 5.38 26.72
N GLN A 7 -33.67 5.19 27.93
CA GLN A 7 -33.71 6.19 29.00
C GLN A 7 -32.67 7.30 28.80
N LEU A 8 -31.49 6.97 28.28
CA LEU A 8 -30.42 7.92 27.96
C LEU A 8 -30.75 8.89 26.81
N VAL A 9 -31.67 8.53 25.92
CA VAL A 9 -32.17 9.43 24.85
C VAL A 9 -32.95 10.62 25.43
N ARG A 10 -33.58 10.45 26.59
CA ARG A 10 -34.46 11.47 27.20
C ARG A 10 -33.78 12.34 28.26
N GLN A 11 -32.48 12.18 28.48
CA GLN A 11 -31.73 12.89 29.51
C GLN A 11 -30.75 13.92 28.92
N ASN A 12 -30.48 14.96 29.70
CA ASN A 12 -29.51 16.01 29.38
C ASN A 12 -28.11 15.42 29.14
N SER A 13 -27.36 16.04 28.22
CA SER A 13 -25.98 15.67 27.85
C SER A 13 -24.98 16.01 28.96
N THR A 14 -24.85 15.13 29.96
CA THR A 14 -23.75 15.17 30.93
C THR A 14 -22.57 14.34 30.42
N GLU A 15 -21.35 14.58 30.94
CA GLU A 15 -20.17 13.76 30.65
C GLU A 15 -20.42 12.27 30.93
N LEU A 16 -21.10 11.96 32.04
CA LEU A 16 -21.49 10.59 32.37
C LEU A 16 -22.44 9.99 31.33
N ASN A 17 -23.43 10.76 30.85
CA ASN A 17 -24.36 10.27 29.84
C ASN A 17 -23.69 10.09 28.48
N GLN A 18 -22.71 10.93 28.14
CA GLN A 18 -21.87 10.72 26.96
C GLN A 18 -21.00 9.47 27.10
N PHE A 19 -20.37 9.27 28.26
CA PHE A 19 -19.60 8.07 28.57
C PHE A 19 -20.46 6.80 28.52
N LEU A 20 -21.67 6.81 29.10
CA LEU A 20 -22.58 5.67 29.08
C LEU A 20 -23.12 5.40 27.68
N LYS A 21 -23.46 6.43 26.90
CA LYS A 21 -23.84 6.26 25.47
C LYS A 21 -22.70 5.65 24.67
N LYS A 22 -21.47 6.13 24.89
CA LYS A 22 -20.27 5.57 24.26
C LYS A 22 -20.06 4.13 24.70
N SER A 23 -20.04 3.84 26.00
CA SER A 23 -19.81 2.50 26.53
C SER A 23 -20.89 1.49 26.13
N ILE A 24 -22.16 1.90 26.10
CA ILE A 24 -23.25 1.05 25.60
C ILE A 24 -23.08 0.81 24.10
N LYS A 25 -22.73 1.83 23.31
CA LYS A 25 -22.41 1.65 21.89
C LYS A 25 -21.19 0.74 21.70
N ASP A 26 -20.17 0.87 22.56
CA ASP A 26 -18.95 0.06 22.56
C ASP A 26 -19.23 -1.40 23.01
N LEU A 27 -20.26 -1.62 23.82
CA LEU A 27 -20.75 -2.95 24.24
C LEU A 27 -21.74 -3.56 23.24
N GLU A 28 -22.52 -2.73 22.55
CA GLU A 28 -23.41 -3.11 21.45
C GLU A 28 -22.64 -3.38 20.15
N THR A 29 -21.44 -2.80 20.02
CA THR A 29 -20.48 -3.21 19.00
C THR A 29 -19.79 -4.47 19.50
N ASP A 30 -20.15 -5.61 18.92
CA ASP A 30 -19.55 -6.90 19.23
C ASP A 30 -18.02 -6.76 19.24
N LYS A 31 -17.37 -7.11 20.35
CA LYS A 31 -15.91 -7.23 20.39
C LYS A 31 -15.52 -8.27 19.34
N ARG A 32 -14.89 -7.82 18.25
CA ARG A 32 -14.47 -8.70 17.15
C ARG A 32 -13.05 -9.14 17.39
N GLU A 33 -12.82 -10.44 17.25
CA GLU A 33 -11.48 -11.00 17.18
C GLU A 33 -10.87 -10.66 15.81
N LEU A 34 -9.67 -10.12 15.81
CA LEU A 34 -8.98 -9.67 14.60
C LEU A 34 -8.05 -10.79 14.12
N VAL A 35 -8.35 -11.35 12.95
CA VAL A 35 -7.53 -12.38 12.32
C VAL A 35 -6.78 -11.75 11.15
N GLY A 36 -5.46 -11.57 11.30
CA GLY A 36 -4.62 -11.09 10.21
C GLY A 36 -4.22 -12.23 9.28
N VAL A 37 -4.35 -12.02 7.98
CA VAL A 37 -3.96 -12.98 6.94
C VAL A 37 -2.70 -12.46 6.25
N PHE A 38 -1.63 -13.23 6.38
CA PHE A 38 -0.27 -12.86 6.01
C PHE A 38 0.34 -13.90 5.06
N GLY A 39 1.44 -13.52 4.42
CA GLY A 39 2.12 -14.35 3.42
C GLY A 39 2.60 -13.54 2.22
N LYS A 40 3.48 -14.13 1.41
CA LYS A 40 4.04 -13.49 0.22
C LYS A 40 2.95 -13.04 -0.76
N ILE A 41 3.27 -12.08 -1.61
CA ILE A 41 2.46 -11.76 -2.79
C ILE A 41 2.29 -13.04 -3.63
N GLY A 42 1.07 -13.27 -4.12
CA GLY A 42 0.74 -14.46 -4.91
C GLY A 42 0.42 -15.72 -4.10
N ALA A 43 0.69 -15.77 -2.79
CA ALA A 43 0.43 -16.95 -1.95
C ALA A 43 -1.07 -17.31 -1.79
N GLY A 44 -1.99 -16.50 -2.31
CA GLY A 44 -3.43 -16.80 -2.29
C GLY A 44 -4.19 -16.32 -1.05
N LYS A 45 -3.69 -15.31 -0.33
CA LYS A 45 -4.36 -14.70 0.84
C LYS A 45 -5.81 -14.29 0.58
N SER A 46 -6.05 -13.46 -0.42
CA SER A 46 -7.40 -13.00 -0.78
C SER A 46 -8.30 -14.15 -1.26
N SER A 47 -7.73 -15.14 -1.96
CA SER A 47 -8.45 -16.35 -2.38
C SER A 47 -8.87 -17.21 -1.19
N LEU A 48 -8.01 -17.35 -0.17
CA LEU A 48 -8.35 -18.04 1.08
C LEU A 48 -9.50 -17.33 1.79
N ILE A 49 -9.45 -15.99 1.89
CA ILE A 49 -10.52 -15.21 2.52
C ILE A 49 -11.84 -15.42 1.78
N ASN A 50 -11.86 -15.28 0.45
CA ASN A 50 -13.02 -15.55 -0.41
C ASN A 50 -13.63 -16.94 -0.15
N ALA A 51 -12.78 -17.98 -0.13
CA ALA A 51 -13.22 -19.35 0.14
C ALA A 51 -13.83 -19.51 1.55
N VAL A 52 -13.22 -18.89 2.57
CA VAL A 52 -13.70 -18.96 3.96
C VAL A 52 -15.04 -18.24 4.14
N ILE A 53 -15.24 -17.11 3.47
CA ILE A 53 -16.49 -16.34 3.56
C ILE A 53 -17.59 -16.85 2.62
N GLY A 54 -17.26 -17.78 1.70
CA GLY A 54 -18.20 -18.38 0.75
C GLY A 54 -18.53 -17.48 -0.44
N GLU A 55 -17.61 -16.61 -0.83
CA GLU A 55 -17.73 -15.72 -1.99
C GLU A 55 -16.63 -16.05 -3.00
N GLU A 56 -16.92 -16.08 -4.30
CA GLU A 56 -15.91 -16.49 -5.30
C GLU A 56 -14.89 -15.37 -5.58
N ASP A 57 -15.37 -14.16 -5.88
CA ASP A 57 -14.53 -13.05 -6.37
C ASP A 57 -14.80 -11.73 -5.65
N LEU A 58 -15.13 -11.76 -4.34
CA LEU A 58 -15.41 -10.54 -3.59
C LEU A 58 -14.14 -9.70 -3.37
N LEU A 59 -13.09 -10.32 -2.83
CA LEU A 59 -11.75 -9.75 -2.85
C LEU A 59 -11.07 -10.17 -4.14
N THR A 60 -10.51 -9.22 -4.88
CA THR A 60 -9.98 -9.52 -6.21
C THR A 60 -8.73 -10.40 -6.10
N SER A 61 -8.82 -11.66 -6.53
CA SER A 61 -7.68 -12.59 -6.66
C SER A 61 -7.33 -12.80 -8.13
N GLY A 62 -6.19 -12.29 -8.61
CA GLY A 62 -5.73 -12.51 -9.99
C GLY A 62 -4.21 -12.37 -10.12
N SER A 63 -3.58 -13.16 -11.00
CA SER A 63 -2.12 -13.36 -11.04
C SER A 63 -1.29 -12.23 -11.67
N ILE A 64 -0.02 -12.18 -11.21
CA ILE A 64 1.19 -11.47 -11.68
C ILE A 64 1.24 -9.94 -11.51
N SER A 65 0.11 -9.23 -11.44
CA SER A 65 0.10 -7.78 -11.09
C SER A 65 -0.87 -7.38 -9.98
N ALA A 66 -1.53 -8.35 -9.32
CA ALA A 66 -2.38 -8.04 -8.16
C ALA A 66 -1.54 -7.98 -6.89
N CYS A 67 -0.87 -6.85 -6.69
CA CYS A 67 -0.40 -6.45 -5.37
C CYS A 67 -1.62 -5.87 -4.63
N THR A 68 -2.00 -6.46 -3.51
CA THR A 68 -3.02 -5.87 -2.63
C THR A 68 -2.43 -4.58 -2.04
N SER A 69 -2.57 -3.45 -2.74
CA SER A 69 -1.94 -2.19 -2.33
C SER A 69 -2.61 -1.47 -1.16
N VAL A 70 -3.69 -2.08 -0.65
CA VAL A 70 -4.58 -1.53 0.35
C VAL A 70 -5.04 -2.65 1.29
N MET A 71 -4.91 -2.41 2.59
CA MET A 71 -5.47 -3.29 3.62
C MET A 71 -6.99 -3.41 3.45
N ILE A 72 -7.49 -4.64 3.47
CA ILE A 72 -8.92 -4.93 3.39
C ILE A 72 -9.38 -5.66 4.65
N LYS A 73 -10.33 -5.07 5.36
CA LYS A 73 -11.02 -5.70 6.48
C LYS A 73 -12.31 -6.32 5.97
N VAL A 74 -12.61 -7.55 6.37
CA VAL A 74 -13.85 -8.24 6.02
C VAL A 74 -14.64 -8.53 7.28
N GLU A 75 -15.88 -8.05 7.30
CA GLU A 75 -16.78 -8.04 8.45
C GLU A 75 -18.18 -8.55 8.06
N SER A 76 -18.96 -9.04 9.02
CA SER A 76 -20.38 -9.31 8.77
C SER A 76 -21.25 -8.05 8.80
N ASN A 77 -22.17 -7.94 7.85
CA ASN A 77 -23.33 -7.04 7.88
C ASN A 77 -24.58 -7.81 8.34
N MET A 78 -24.86 -7.75 9.64
CA MET A 78 -26.04 -8.38 10.24
C MET A 78 -27.32 -7.53 10.16
N GLN A 79 -27.24 -6.31 9.61
CA GLN A 79 -28.38 -5.37 9.60
C GLN A 79 -29.31 -5.59 8.40
N ASN A 80 -28.75 -5.98 7.26
CA ASN A 80 -29.49 -6.20 6.02
C ASN A 80 -28.70 -7.07 5.04
N LYS A 81 -29.36 -7.46 3.96
CA LYS A 81 -28.83 -8.35 2.91
C LYS A 81 -27.97 -7.65 1.86
N ASN A 82 -27.52 -6.43 2.10
CA ASN A 82 -26.66 -5.73 1.14
C ASN A 82 -25.19 -5.97 1.46
N TYR A 83 -24.37 -6.04 0.42
CA TYR A 83 -22.93 -5.88 0.54
C TYR A 83 -22.62 -4.40 0.74
N LYS A 84 -21.65 -4.09 1.59
CA LYS A 84 -21.21 -2.70 1.80
C LYS A 84 -19.69 -2.63 1.76
N ALA A 85 -19.16 -1.47 1.40
CA ALA A 85 -17.77 -1.16 1.67
C ALA A 85 -17.64 0.24 2.25
N GLU A 86 -16.74 0.38 3.21
CA GLU A 86 -16.31 1.67 3.76
C GLU A 86 -14.88 1.92 3.29
N ILE A 87 -14.70 2.93 2.44
CA ILE A 87 -13.38 3.34 1.94
C ILE A 87 -12.89 4.46 2.83
N GLU A 88 -11.88 4.21 3.65
CA GLU A 88 -11.23 5.23 4.48
C GLU A 88 -10.03 5.82 3.72
N PHE A 89 -10.03 7.13 3.51
CA PHE A 89 -8.91 7.81 2.86
C PHE A 89 -7.88 8.34 3.87
N ILE A 90 -6.63 8.47 3.43
CA ILE A 90 -5.57 9.19 4.14
C ILE A 90 -5.93 10.68 4.28
N ALA A 91 -5.19 11.43 5.11
CA ALA A 91 -5.43 12.87 5.17
C ALA A 91 -5.02 13.55 3.86
N LYS A 92 -5.75 14.60 3.51
CA LYS A 92 -5.39 15.45 2.37
C LYS A 92 -4.00 16.04 2.56
N GLU A 93 -3.65 16.37 3.80
CA GLU A 93 -2.35 16.91 4.21
C GLU A 93 -1.24 15.86 4.05
N ASP A 94 -1.52 14.61 4.45
CA ASP A 94 -0.59 13.48 4.29
C ASP A 94 -0.31 13.24 2.81
N TRP A 95 -1.35 13.20 1.98
CA TRP A 95 -1.20 13.05 0.53
C TRP A 95 -0.44 14.23 -0.08
N LYS A 96 -0.74 15.46 0.35
CA LYS A 96 -0.03 16.65 -0.15
C LYS A 96 1.46 16.58 0.17
N ALA A 97 1.81 16.14 1.37
CA ALA A 97 3.20 15.98 1.78
C ALA A 97 3.90 14.89 0.97
N GLU A 98 3.29 13.71 0.83
CA GLU A 98 3.81 12.61 0.00
C GLU A 98 4.01 13.05 -1.46
N LEU A 99 3.00 13.71 -2.04
CA LEU A 99 3.04 14.22 -3.41
C LEU A 99 4.17 15.25 -3.61
N TRP A 100 4.36 16.16 -2.64
CA TRP A 100 5.42 17.16 -2.72
C TRP A 100 6.81 16.51 -2.71
N SER A 101 7.06 15.58 -1.79
CA SER A 101 8.31 14.84 -1.72
C SER A 101 8.58 14.04 -3.00
N THR A 102 7.54 13.41 -3.52
CA THR A 102 7.59 12.60 -4.74
C THR A 102 7.94 13.43 -5.98
N LEU A 103 7.29 14.57 -6.19
CA LEU A 103 7.59 15.43 -7.33
C LEU A 103 9.00 16.02 -7.25
N LYS A 104 9.47 16.34 -6.05
CA LYS A 104 10.83 16.82 -5.84
C LYS A 104 11.86 15.75 -6.23
N PHE A 105 11.66 14.51 -5.79
CA PHE A 105 12.54 13.39 -6.14
C PHE A 105 12.68 13.21 -7.67
N VAL A 106 11.55 13.23 -8.39
CA VAL A 106 11.55 13.12 -9.87
C VAL A 106 12.27 14.30 -10.54
N GLN A 107 12.13 15.52 -10.00
CA GLN A 107 12.79 16.71 -10.54
C GLN A 107 14.31 16.67 -10.33
N ASP A 108 14.76 16.27 -9.13
CA ASP A 108 16.17 16.21 -8.77
C ASP A 108 16.91 15.22 -9.70
N LYS A 109 16.36 14.02 -9.96
CA LYS A 109 16.98 13.04 -10.89
C LYS A 109 16.95 13.48 -12.36
N SER A 110 15.94 14.26 -12.78
CA SER A 110 15.92 14.82 -14.14
C SER A 110 16.98 15.91 -14.39
N GLY A 111 17.53 16.49 -13.32
CA GLY A 111 18.57 17.54 -13.37
C GLY A 111 20.00 17.02 -13.40
N GLU A 112 20.25 15.78 -13.00
CA GLU A 112 21.61 15.21 -12.89
C GLU A 112 22.17 14.71 -14.24
N GLY A 113 21.33 14.51 -15.26
CA GLY A 113 21.74 14.00 -16.58
C GLY A 113 22.44 14.99 -17.53
N ASN A 114 22.90 16.16 -17.07
CA ASN A 114 23.48 17.19 -17.96
C ASN A 114 24.84 17.76 -17.52
N SER A 115 25.58 17.03 -16.68
CA SER A 115 26.90 17.45 -16.14
C SER A 115 28.03 16.50 -16.53
N GLN A 116 28.02 15.93 -17.73
CA GLN A 116 29.19 15.28 -18.33
C GLN A 116 29.30 15.75 -19.77
N ASP A 117 29.99 16.88 -19.95
CA ASP A 117 30.65 17.29 -21.20
C ASP A 117 31.31 18.65 -20.96
N ARG A 118 32.56 18.64 -20.46
CA ARG A 118 33.62 19.64 -20.72
C ARG A 118 34.84 19.41 -19.81
N GLU A 119 35.63 18.39 -20.13
CA GLU A 119 37.09 18.48 -20.01
C GLU A 119 37.73 17.72 -21.18
N GLU A 120 37.62 18.28 -22.39
CA GLU A 120 38.58 18.03 -23.46
C GLU A 120 39.00 19.38 -24.05
N ASN A 121 40.14 19.90 -23.58
CA ASN A 121 41.14 20.53 -24.44
C ASN A 121 42.36 20.91 -23.60
N ASP A 122 43.39 20.08 -23.67
CA ASP A 122 44.75 20.57 -23.91
C ASP A 122 45.65 19.39 -24.28
N ARG A 123 45.70 19.08 -25.58
CA ARG A 123 46.86 18.41 -26.18
C ARG A 123 47.33 19.25 -27.35
N ASN A 124 48.23 20.18 -27.04
CA ASN A 124 49.06 20.82 -28.05
C ASN A 124 50.25 19.89 -28.35
N ILE A 125 50.32 19.46 -29.61
CA ILE A 125 51.36 18.62 -30.18
C ILE A 125 52.58 19.50 -30.47
N GLU A 126 53.76 19.16 -29.94
CA GLU A 126 55.01 19.39 -30.65
C GLU A 126 55.96 18.20 -30.48
N ALA A 127 56.59 17.87 -31.62
CA ALA A 127 57.34 16.66 -31.92
C ALA A 127 58.79 16.69 -31.41
N GLY A 128 59.41 15.51 -31.34
CA GLY A 128 60.87 15.38 -31.31
C GLY A 128 61.39 14.02 -30.85
N ASN A 129 61.46 13.06 -31.80
CA ASN A 129 62.63 12.22 -32.10
C ASN A 129 63.51 11.64 -30.97
N ASP A 130 63.59 10.31 -30.89
CA ASP A 130 64.73 9.46 -31.33
C ASP A 130 64.80 8.11 -30.57
N GLU A 131 65.49 7.18 -31.22
CA GLU A 131 65.42 5.72 -31.23
C GLU A 131 66.08 4.97 -30.03
N GLU A 132 65.86 3.65 -30.07
CA GLU A 132 66.70 2.52 -29.61
C GLU A 132 66.33 1.80 -28.29
N ASP A 133 65.80 0.58 -28.49
CA ASP A 133 66.18 -0.73 -27.92
C ASP A 133 66.58 -0.85 -26.44
N ASP A 134 65.87 -1.69 -25.68
CA ASP A 134 66.49 -2.84 -24.99
C ASP A 134 65.43 -3.83 -24.44
N ASP A 135 65.74 -5.11 -24.58
CA ASP A 135 64.99 -6.26 -24.08
C ASP A 135 65.20 -6.43 -22.58
N GLY A 136 64.16 -6.86 -21.85
CA GLY A 136 64.31 -7.18 -20.43
C GLY A 136 63.06 -7.75 -19.80
N ASP A 137 62.91 -9.07 -19.90
CA ASP A 137 62.10 -9.88 -18.98
C ASP A 137 62.54 -9.60 -17.54
N ASP A 138 61.60 -9.26 -16.65
CA ASP A 138 61.77 -9.50 -15.21
C ASP A 138 60.41 -9.80 -14.57
N ASP A 139 60.21 -11.09 -14.32
CA ASP A 139 59.23 -11.63 -13.39
C ASP A 139 59.63 -11.20 -11.97
N SER A 140 58.78 -10.42 -11.29
CA SER A 140 58.86 -10.32 -9.83
C SER A 140 57.50 -10.13 -9.18
N ASP A 141 57.24 -11.09 -8.30
CA ASP A 141 56.14 -11.31 -7.36
C ASP A 141 55.69 -10.08 -6.54
N ASP A 142 54.42 -10.21 -6.13
CA ASP A 142 53.81 -9.80 -4.87
C ASP A 142 53.82 -8.31 -4.48
N SER A 143 52.65 -7.70 -4.67
CA SER A 143 52.11 -6.78 -3.68
C SER A 143 50.59 -6.96 -3.58
N ASP A 144 50.16 -7.37 -2.39
CA ASP A 144 48.80 -7.28 -1.86
C ASP A 144 48.13 -5.97 -2.29
N ASP A 145 47.04 -6.08 -3.05
CA ASP A 145 45.99 -5.07 -3.03
C ASP A 145 44.68 -5.78 -2.72
N SER A 146 44.19 -5.49 -1.52
CA SER A 146 42.85 -5.79 -1.05
C SER A 146 41.83 -5.17 -2.00
N ASP A 147 41.28 -5.99 -2.89
CA ASP A 147 40.02 -5.71 -3.57
C ASP A 147 38.89 -5.78 -2.52
N ASP A 148 38.72 -4.69 -1.77
CA ASP A 148 37.39 -4.30 -1.30
C ASP A 148 36.59 -3.94 -2.55
N SER A 149 35.96 -4.95 -3.15
CA SER A 149 34.81 -4.72 -4.01
C SER A 149 33.73 -4.13 -3.12
N ASP A 150 33.67 -2.79 -3.07
CA ASP A 150 32.47 -2.03 -2.74
C ASP A 150 31.35 -2.60 -3.63
N ASP A 151 30.60 -3.56 -3.09
CA ASP A 151 29.24 -3.85 -3.52
C ASP A 151 28.44 -2.58 -3.23
N SER A 152 28.50 -1.62 -4.15
CA SER A 152 27.50 -0.57 -4.25
C SER A 152 26.18 -1.27 -4.55
N ASP A 153 25.43 -1.53 -3.48
CA ASP A 153 24.01 -1.86 -3.46
C ASP A 153 23.20 -0.71 -4.12
N ASP A 154 23.38 -0.51 -5.42
CA ASP A 154 22.60 0.42 -6.25
C ASP A 154 21.24 -0.20 -6.67
N SER A 155 20.85 -1.31 -6.03
CA SER A 155 19.62 -2.04 -6.36
C SER A 155 18.36 -1.45 -5.72
N ASP A 156 18.49 -0.60 -4.70
CA ASP A 156 17.33 -0.17 -3.88
C ASP A 156 16.59 1.07 -4.43
N ASP A 157 17.27 1.88 -5.24
CA ASP A 157 16.76 3.19 -5.68
C ASP A 157 15.78 3.10 -6.88
N SER A 158 15.87 2.04 -7.70
CA SER A 158 15.04 1.89 -8.90
C SER A 158 13.61 1.44 -8.61
N ASP A 159 13.43 0.65 -7.54
CA ASP A 159 12.12 0.12 -7.16
C ASP A 159 11.22 1.23 -6.61
N ASP A 160 11.81 2.20 -5.91
CA ASP A 160 11.09 3.35 -5.36
C ASP A 160 10.59 4.29 -6.46
N GLU A 161 11.36 4.47 -7.54
CA GLU A 161 10.96 5.29 -8.69
C GLU A 161 9.77 4.70 -9.43
N ASN A 162 9.77 3.38 -9.70
CA ASN A 162 8.65 2.74 -10.39
C ASN A 162 7.36 2.85 -9.57
N THR A 163 7.44 2.61 -8.26
CA THR A 163 6.31 2.82 -7.34
C THR A 163 5.75 4.23 -7.37
N ILE A 164 6.63 5.23 -7.37
CA ILE A 164 6.26 6.64 -7.46
C ILE A 164 5.50 6.92 -8.76
N VAL A 165 6.05 6.49 -9.89
CA VAL A 165 5.45 6.68 -11.22
C VAL A 165 4.09 6.00 -11.28
N GLU A 166 3.97 4.79 -10.73
CA GLU A 166 2.71 4.06 -10.69
C GLU A 166 1.64 4.77 -9.85
N LYS A 167 1.96 5.25 -8.64
CA LYS A 167 1.02 6.02 -7.80
C LYS A 167 0.52 7.27 -8.52
N LEU A 168 1.44 8.04 -9.10
CA LEU A 168 1.08 9.28 -9.79
C LEU A 168 0.25 8.99 -11.05
N THR A 169 0.62 7.97 -11.82
CA THR A 169 -0.09 7.58 -13.05
C THR A 169 -1.47 6.99 -12.73
N ALA A 170 -1.61 6.26 -11.63
CA ALA A 170 -2.89 5.72 -11.15
C ALA A 170 -3.92 6.84 -10.94
N LEU A 171 -3.52 7.90 -10.22
CA LEU A 171 -4.43 8.97 -9.83
C LEU A 171 -4.54 10.08 -10.89
N TYR A 172 -3.42 10.47 -11.48
CA TYR A 172 -3.31 11.64 -12.36
C TYR A 172 -3.10 11.29 -13.84
N ARG A 173 -2.91 10.01 -14.19
CA ARG A 173 -2.52 9.56 -15.53
C ARG A 173 -1.24 10.26 -15.98
N GLU A 174 -1.07 10.55 -17.27
CA GLU A 174 0.10 11.29 -17.76
C GLU A 174 0.10 12.78 -17.37
N GLU A 175 -0.96 13.30 -16.74
CA GLU A 175 -1.07 14.75 -16.45
C GLU A 175 -0.09 15.24 -15.38
N TRP A 176 0.50 14.36 -14.54
CA TRP A 176 1.35 14.78 -13.42
C TRP A 176 2.75 15.25 -13.84
N LYS A 177 3.26 14.80 -14.98
CA LYS A 177 4.65 15.01 -15.42
C LYS A 177 5.07 16.49 -15.58
N GLN A 178 4.11 17.41 -15.68
CA GLN A 178 4.35 18.84 -15.91
C GLN A 178 3.56 19.74 -14.94
N LYS A 179 3.14 19.22 -13.79
CA LYS A 179 2.27 19.94 -12.86
C LYS A 179 2.89 20.09 -11.50
N THR A 180 2.57 21.21 -10.85
CA THR A 180 2.95 21.41 -9.46
C THR A 180 2.04 20.63 -8.50
N CYS A 181 2.50 20.46 -7.27
CA CYS A 181 1.70 19.87 -6.19
C CYS A 181 0.34 20.59 -6.04
N GLU A 182 0.31 21.92 -6.10
CA GLU A 182 -0.92 22.72 -5.98
C GLU A 182 -1.91 22.42 -7.11
N GLU A 183 -1.42 22.29 -8.34
CA GLU A 183 -2.25 21.98 -9.49
C GLU A 183 -2.83 20.57 -9.40
N LEU A 184 -2.04 19.61 -8.92
CA LEU A 184 -2.44 18.22 -8.70
C LEU A 184 -3.37 18.03 -7.50
N MET A 185 -3.35 18.95 -6.54
CA MET A 185 -4.35 19.02 -5.46
C MET A 185 -5.67 19.69 -5.88
N GLY A 186 -5.83 20.04 -7.16
CA GLY A 186 -7.05 20.64 -7.68
C GLY A 186 -8.26 19.69 -7.67
N ASN A 187 -9.45 20.24 -7.36
CA ASN A 187 -10.71 19.48 -7.21
C ASN A 187 -11.09 18.60 -8.43
N LYS A 188 -10.54 18.88 -9.63
CA LYS A 188 -10.87 18.14 -10.85
C LYS A 188 -10.49 16.66 -10.79
N TYR A 189 -9.48 16.28 -10.00
CA TYR A 189 -9.02 14.90 -9.87
C TYR A 189 -9.83 14.09 -8.86
N PHE A 190 -10.54 14.78 -7.97
CA PHE A 190 -11.28 14.19 -6.83
C PHE A 190 -12.80 14.30 -7.00
N LYS A 191 -13.30 14.61 -8.20
CA LYS A 191 -14.74 14.80 -8.45
C LYS A 191 -15.58 13.58 -8.13
N ASP A 192 -15.02 12.38 -8.34
CA ASP A 192 -15.70 11.10 -8.11
C ASP A 192 -15.50 10.59 -6.67
N ILE A 193 -14.68 11.29 -5.87
CA ILE A 193 -14.38 11.00 -4.46
C ILE A 193 -14.32 12.31 -3.64
N PRO A 194 -15.39 13.12 -3.63
CA PRO A 194 -15.40 14.40 -2.92
C PRO A 194 -15.10 14.24 -1.42
N GLU A 195 -15.43 13.09 -0.82
CA GLU A 195 -15.19 12.74 0.58
C GLU A 195 -13.69 12.77 0.96
N PHE A 196 -12.78 12.59 -0.01
CA PHE A 196 -11.34 12.73 0.24
C PHE A 196 -10.95 14.17 0.63
N LEU A 197 -11.62 15.17 0.07
CA LEU A 197 -11.33 16.58 0.33
C LEU A 197 -12.01 17.12 1.58
N GLU A 198 -12.89 16.35 2.22
CA GLU A 198 -13.58 16.74 3.44
C GLU A 198 -12.68 16.61 4.68
N ASN A 199 -12.87 17.49 5.67
CA ASN A 199 -12.06 17.46 6.89
C ASN A 199 -12.43 16.27 7.80
N SER A 200 -13.69 15.83 7.82
CA SER A 200 -14.17 14.64 8.54
C SER A 200 -15.67 14.41 8.32
N PRO A 201 -16.16 13.16 8.16
CA PRO A 201 -15.39 11.92 8.00
C PRO A 201 -14.93 11.69 6.56
N ARG A 202 -13.64 11.33 6.37
CA ARG A 202 -13.04 10.98 5.06
C ARG A 202 -13.38 9.54 4.64
N LYS A 203 -14.67 9.21 4.63
CA LYS A 203 -15.15 7.86 4.38
C LYS A 203 -16.21 7.86 3.28
N LEU A 204 -15.94 7.12 2.21
CA LEU A 204 -16.94 6.82 1.19
C LEU A 204 -17.66 5.51 1.54
N LEU A 205 -18.99 5.54 1.55
CA LEU A 205 -19.82 4.37 1.83
C LEU A 205 -20.45 3.85 0.54
N LEU A 206 -20.14 2.60 0.20
CA LEU A 206 -20.68 1.89 -0.95
C LEU A 206 -21.68 0.85 -0.49
N THR A 207 -22.74 0.62 -1.27
CA THR A 207 -23.76 -0.39 -0.96
C THR A 207 -24.27 -1.03 -2.25
N PHE A 208 -24.20 -2.36 -2.31
CA PHE A 208 -24.55 -3.16 -3.48
C PHE A 208 -25.42 -4.37 -3.10
N LYS A 209 -26.06 -4.97 -4.11
CA LYS A 209 -26.93 -6.13 -3.91
C LYS A 209 -26.16 -7.45 -4.04
N THR A 210 -25.06 -7.45 -4.78
CA THR A 210 -24.26 -8.64 -5.02
C THR A 210 -22.79 -8.41 -4.70
N ALA A 211 -22.06 -9.48 -4.38
CA ALA A 211 -20.61 -9.44 -4.19
C ALA A 211 -19.88 -8.97 -5.46
N LYS A 212 -20.34 -9.41 -6.63
CA LYS A 212 -19.77 -9.05 -7.93
C LYS A 212 -19.80 -7.54 -8.20
N GLU A 213 -20.97 -6.91 -8.03
CA GLU A 213 -21.11 -5.45 -8.19
C GLU A 213 -20.17 -4.68 -7.25
N LEU A 214 -20.05 -5.13 -6.00
CA LEU A 214 -19.14 -4.50 -5.05
C LEU A 214 -17.68 -4.71 -5.46
N SER A 215 -17.29 -5.92 -5.86
CA SER A 215 -15.94 -6.24 -6.30
C SER A 215 -15.50 -5.41 -7.50
N GLU A 216 -16.36 -5.29 -8.52
CA GLU A 216 -16.13 -4.45 -9.71
C GLU A 216 -15.88 -2.99 -9.32
N GLU A 217 -16.67 -2.45 -8.38
CA GLU A 217 -16.50 -1.08 -7.91
C GLU A 217 -15.26 -0.90 -7.02
N LEU A 218 -14.85 -1.91 -6.25
CA LEU A 218 -13.69 -1.88 -5.38
C LEU A 218 -12.36 -1.85 -6.14
N VAL A 219 -12.33 -2.29 -7.39
CA VAL A 219 -11.12 -2.33 -8.22
C VAL A 219 -10.40 -0.99 -8.23
N LYS A 220 -11.11 0.11 -8.45
CA LYS A 220 -10.51 1.45 -8.52
C LYS A 220 -9.94 1.94 -7.18
N PHE A 221 -10.30 1.32 -6.07
CA PHE A 221 -9.82 1.70 -4.73
C PHE A 221 -8.70 0.81 -4.22
N THR A 222 -8.47 -0.36 -4.83
CA THR A 222 -7.58 -1.39 -4.29
C THR A 222 -6.40 -1.71 -5.21
N ARG A 223 -6.51 -1.43 -6.52
CA ARG A 223 -5.49 -1.75 -7.52
C ARG A 223 -5.49 -0.79 -8.70
N ASN A 224 -4.49 -0.91 -9.57
CA ASN A 224 -4.46 -0.22 -10.86
C ASN A 224 -5.51 -0.79 -11.82
N ASN A 225 -6.41 0.06 -12.28
CA ASN A 225 -7.42 -0.30 -13.27
C ASN A 225 -6.86 -0.16 -14.69
N THR A 226 -6.77 -1.27 -15.42
CA THR A 226 -6.33 -1.32 -16.83
C THR A 226 -7.43 -0.88 -17.82
N GLU A 227 -8.69 -0.81 -17.40
CA GLU A 227 -9.85 -0.52 -18.25
C GLU A 227 -10.12 0.99 -18.45
N GLY A 228 -9.11 1.83 -18.23
CA GLY A 228 -9.14 3.22 -18.67
C GLY A 228 -9.79 4.21 -17.68
N GLY A 229 -9.93 3.87 -16.41
CA GLY A 229 -10.35 4.75 -15.31
C GLY A 229 -9.18 5.37 -14.51
N ARG A 230 -9.46 6.29 -13.59
CA ARG A 230 -8.51 6.65 -12.53
C ARG A 230 -8.57 5.60 -11.44
N SER A 231 -7.44 5.36 -10.79
CA SER A 231 -7.34 4.48 -9.64
C SER A 231 -6.94 5.31 -8.42
N TYR A 232 -7.70 5.14 -7.34
CA TYR A 232 -7.61 5.92 -6.10
C TYR A 232 -6.87 5.20 -4.98
N TRP A 233 -6.40 3.96 -5.21
CA TRP A 233 -5.65 3.19 -4.22
C TRP A 233 -4.50 3.96 -3.52
N PRO A 234 -3.79 4.92 -4.15
CA PRO A 234 -2.77 5.70 -3.43
C PRO A 234 -3.34 6.51 -2.26
N LEU A 235 -4.63 6.91 -2.36
CA LEU A 235 -5.33 7.71 -1.36
C LEU A 235 -6.03 6.87 -0.30
N VAL A 236 -6.23 5.57 -0.53
CA VAL A 236 -7.07 4.72 0.30
C VAL A 236 -6.25 4.12 1.42
N LYS A 237 -6.52 4.50 2.67
CA LYS A 237 -5.86 3.96 3.86
C LYS A 237 -6.30 2.54 4.17
N CYS A 238 -7.60 2.26 4.09
CA CYS A 238 -8.19 0.98 4.43
C CYS A 238 -9.55 0.83 3.73
N VAL A 239 -9.89 -0.40 3.34
CA VAL A 239 -11.23 -0.76 2.88
C VAL A 239 -11.86 -1.70 3.91
N THR A 240 -13.05 -1.40 4.40
CA THR A 240 -13.83 -2.35 5.21
C THR A 240 -15.00 -2.88 4.40
N VAL A 241 -14.92 -4.13 3.95
CA VAL A 241 -15.96 -4.87 3.26
C VAL A 241 -16.89 -5.53 4.27
N LYS A 242 -18.21 -5.37 4.09
CA LYS A 242 -19.23 -5.99 4.94
C LYS A 242 -20.10 -6.95 4.13
N VAL A 243 -19.99 -8.24 4.46
CA VAL A 243 -20.68 -9.37 3.81
C VAL A 243 -22.01 -9.62 4.51
N PRO A 244 -23.14 -9.71 3.79
CA PRO A 244 -24.45 -9.88 4.41
C PRO A 244 -24.59 -11.23 5.12
N GLU A 245 -25.15 -11.19 6.34
CA GLU A 245 -25.62 -12.38 7.07
C GLU A 245 -24.59 -13.52 7.22
N ASN A 246 -23.29 -13.20 7.20
CA ASN A 246 -22.22 -14.20 7.35
C ASN A 246 -22.00 -14.53 8.84
N PRO A 247 -22.27 -15.77 9.31
CA PRO A 247 -22.15 -16.13 10.73
C PRO A 247 -20.71 -16.22 11.22
N LEU A 248 -19.76 -16.61 10.36
CA LEU A 248 -18.34 -16.71 10.72
C LEU A 248 -17.78 -15.33 11.08
N LEU A 249 -18.18 -14.31 10.33
CA LEU A 249 -17.74 -12.93 10.50
C LEU A 249 -18.55 -12.15 11.56
N GLN A 250 -19.46 -12.80 12.30
CA GLN A 250 -20.29 -12.12 13.30
C GLN A 250 -19.43 -11.48 14.40
N HIS A 251 -18.42 -12.23 14.86
CA HIS A 251 -17.52 -11.84 15.94
C HIS A 251 -16.05 -11.87 15.51
N VAL A 252 -15.81 -11.94 14.20
CA VAL A 252 -14.46 -12.01 13.61
C VAL A 252 -14.36 -10.93 12.54
N THR A 253 -13.22 -10.25 12.52
CA THR A 253 -12.79 -9.41 11.41
C THR A 253 -11.57 -10.07 10.78
N LEU A 254 -11.69 -10.49 9.53
CA LEU A 254 -10.53 -10.94 8.74
C LEU A 254 -9.83 -9.72 8.15
N VAL A 255 -8.50 -9.70 8.18
CA VAL A 255 -7.70 -8.62 7.59
C VAL A 255 -6.81 -9.19 6.52
N ASP A 256 -7.05 -8.80 5.27
CA ASP A 256 -6.15 -9.01 4.15
C ASP A 256 -5.11 -7.88 4.16
N LEU A 257 -3.85 -8.24 4.24
CA LEU A 257 -2.73 -7.30 4.27
C LEU A 257 -1.95 -7.33 2.95
N PRO A 258 -1.36 -6.20 2.54
CA PRO A 258 -0.33 -6.21 1.52
C PRO A 258 0.76 -7.22 1.88
N GLY A 259 1.28 -7.97 0.89
CA GLY A 259 2.44 -8.84 1.12
C GLY A 259 3.75 -8.05 1.15
N ASN A 260 4.83 -8.65 1.67
CA ASN A 260 6.18 -8.09 1.56
C ASN A 260 6.54 -7.95 0.07
N GLY A 261 7.01 -6.77 -0.35
CA GLY A 261 7.21 -6.42 -1.76
C GLY A 261 5.98 -5.82 -2.46
N ASP A 262 5.00 -5.30 -1.71
CA ASP A 262 3.93 -4.50 -2.31
C ASP A 262 4.53 -3.24 -2.93
N ILE A 263 3.91 -2.80 -4.04
CA ILE A 263 4.32 -1.60 -4.76
C ILE A 263 4.36 -0.43 -3.77
N ASN A 264 3.47 -0.40 -2.78
CA ASN A 264 3.40 0.69 -1.82
C ASN A 264 4.32 0.53 -0.60
N LYS A 265 5.64 0.56 -0.78
CA LYS A 265 6.62 0.40 0.33
C LYS A 265 6.40 1.31 1.55
N SER A 266 5.86 2.52 1.35
CA SER A 266 5.52 3.41 2.49
C SER A 266 4.46 2.82 3.43
N ARG A 267 3.80 1.73 3.02
CA ARG A 267 2.83 0.95 3.78
C ARG A 267 3.37 -0.34 4.37
N ASP A 268 4.61 -0.71 4.11
CA ASP A 268 5.18 -1.94 4.65
C ASP A 268 5.27 -1.92 6.18
N ASN A 269 5.26 -0.74 6.81
CA ASN A 269 5.20 -0.66 8.28
C ASN A 269 3.77 -0.78 8.86
N ILE A 270 2.72 -0.80 8.01
CA ILE A 270 1.33 -0.92 8.45
C ILE A 270 1.05 -2.31 9.03
N TRP A 271 1.59 -3.37 8.41
CA TRP A 271 1.36 -4.73 8.90
C TRP A 271 1.95 -4.95 10.30
N LYS A 272 3.09 -4.32 10.62
CA LYS A 272 3.73 -4.36 11.95
C LYS A 272 2.88 -3.74 13.04
N GLN A 273 2.10 -2.70 12.72
CA GLN A 273 1.16 -2.12 13.68
C GLN A 273 -0.05 -3.04 13.89
N ILE A 274 -0.52 -3.68 12.82
CA ILE A 274 -1.73 -4.50 12.84
C ILE A 274 -1.49 -5.86 13.46
N VAL A 275 -0.33 -6.48 13.25
CA VAL A 275 0.00 -7.78 13.85
C VAL A 275 -0.09 -7.72 15.37
N GLY A 276 0.30 -6.60 15.99
CA GLY A 276 0.15 -6.36 17.43
C GLY A 276 -1.30 -6.21 17.91
N ASP A 277 -2.21 -5.81 17.01
CA ASP A 277 -3.65 -5.73 17.28
C ASP A 277 -4.39 -7.04 16.97
N CYS A 278 -3.75 -7.98 16.26
CA CYS A 278 -4.33 -9.27 15.90
C CYS A 278 -4.39 -10.22 17.11
N SER A 279 -5.53 -10.89 17.29
CA SER A 279 -5.66 -11.97 18.27
C SER A 279 -5.31 -13.33 17.69
N THR A 280 -5.28 -13.45 16.37
CA THR A 280 -4.84 -14.65 15.65
C THR A 280 -4.22 -14.23 14.32
N VAL A 281 -3.20 -14.98 13.89
CA VAL A 281 -2.49 -14.76 12.63
C VAL A 281 -2.61 -16.02 11.78
N TRP A 282 -2.99 -15.86 10.52
CA TRP A 282 -2.96 -16.90 9.50
C TRP A 282 -1.82 -16.60 8.53
N ILE A 283 -0.89 -17.53 8.41
CA ILE A 283 0.21 -17.43 7.44
C ILE A 283 -0.14 -18.35 6.25
N VAL A 284 -0.17 -17.76 5.06
CA VAL A 284 -0.49 -18.43 3.80
C VAL A 284 0.79 -18.50 2.98
N ALA A 285 1.20 -19.72 2.64
CA ALA A 285 2.39 -19.98 1.85
C ALA A 285 2.08 -21.08 0.81
N ASP A 286 2.82 -21.07 -0.30
CA ASP A 286 2.75 -22.16 -1.28
C ASP A 286 3.17 -23.47 -0.62
N MET A 287 2.50 -24.57 -1.01
CA MET A 287 2.73 -25.89 -0.41
C MET A 287 4.21 -26.32 -0.47
N ASP A 288 4.90 -25.96 -1.56
CA ASP A 288 6.32 -26.30 -1.78
C ASP A 288 7.29 -25.37 -1.03
N ARG A 289 6.81 -24.26 -0.45
CA ARG A 289 7.64 -23.19 0.12
C ARG A 289 7.35 -22.89 1.60
N ALA A 290 6.38 -23.56 2.21
CA ALA A 290 5.90 -23.27 3.56
C ALA A 290 6.97 -23.24 4.67
N ALA A 291 8.06 -24.01 4.56
CA ALA A 291 9.14 -24.01 5.55
C ALA A 291 10.36 -23.17 5.15
N SER A 292 10.48 -22.82 3.87
CA SER A 292 11.64 -22.12 3.30
C SER A 292 11.39 -20.63 3.03
N GLU A 293 10.17 -20.15 3.26
CA GLU A 293 9.80 -18.77 2.99
C GLU A 293 10.17 -17.89 4.20
N GLU A 294 11.27 -17.17 4.08
CA GLU A 294 11.83 -16.26 5.11
C GLU A 294 10.79 -15.25 5.62
N GLU A 295 9.98 -14.69 4.73
CA GLU A 295 8.90 -13.74 5.05
C GLU A 295 7.87 -14.34 6.04
N SER A 296 7.60 -15.64 5.96
CA SER A 296 6.71 -16.31 6.91
C SER A 296 7.33 -16.40 8.30
N TRP A 297 8.66 -16.53 8.38
CA TRP A 297 9.40 -16.56 9.63
C TRP A 297 9.55 -15.17 10.26
N GLU A 298 9.80 -14.13 9.47
CA GLU A 298 9.87 -12.73 9.95
C GLU A 298 8.58 -12.31 10.67
N ILE A 299 7.42 -12.72 10.16
CA ILE A 299 6.10 -12.43 10.75
C ILE A 299 5.90 -13.15 12.09
N LEU A 300 6.56 -14.30 12.29
CA LEU A 300 6.51 -15.04 13.56
C LEU A 300 7.45 -14.45 14.61
N GLU A 301 8.54 -13.80 14.18
CA GLU A 301 9.58 -13.25 15.07
C GLU A 301 9.34 -11.79 15.48
N SER A 302 8.44 -11.08 14.77
CA SER A 302 8.04 -9.68 15.02
C SER A 302 7.03 -9.50 16.15
#